data_AF-A0AAD8XPG9-F1
#
_entry.id   AF-A0AAD8XPG9-F1
#
_cell.length_a   1.000
_cell.length_b   1.000
_cell.length_c   1.000
_cell.angle_alpha   90.00
_cell.angle_beta   90.00
_cell.angle_gamma   90.00
#
_symmetry.space_group_name_H-M   'P 1'
#
loop_
_entity.id
_entity.type
_entity.pdbx_description
1 polymer ?
#
loop_
_entity_poly.entity_id
_entity_poly.type
_entity_poly.pdbx_seq_one_letter_code
_entity_poly.pdbx_strand_id
1 'polypeptide(L)'
;MKPKYGTLPWSGMMRIRKIPTYLPKSEPGLFRKVRQAQVTPSSQHQPLTTRRRLIKDAKPFSDFLIDTFHRQHDYLRISVTERCNLRCLYCMPEEGVPLSPTKELLTTPEIVLLSSVFVSQGVTKIRLTGGEPTVRRDIVPLMHQIGALRPHGLRELCLTTNGLSLHRKLDSMVEAGLTGINLSLDTLDPHMFQIMTRRNGFDAVKKSIDRIFALNKAGAGIKFKINCVVMRGRNNAEIGPFVEMTRDKDVEVRFIEYMPFDGNKWNKGKMLGYAEMLDVIRETYPTLAKVEDHKNDTSKTWHVPGFAGKIGFITSMTHNFCGTCNRLRITSDGNLKVCLFGNTEVSLRDILRKSNGGEPIDEAALEAMKQIEMDRRQGLADAGKPLGTALNEAELLDVIGMAVKRKKEKHAGIGELEHMKNRPMILIGGKANKTEEPPKPFLTHISPTGSAHMVSIAAKSPTARIAKAACTITFSSPSPINLIRASQMKKGDVLGTARIAGIMAAKRTPDIIPLCHPILLSHIGVEVEPASEADDETVICVEATVECEGKTGVEMEALTAAGAAAMTVYDMCKAVDKGMVIGGLRVVLKDGGKSGRWEMP
;
A
#
# COMPACT_ATOMS: atom_id res chain seq x y z
N MET A 1 3.37 -82.69 38.97
CA MET A 1 2.18 -82.03 39.55
C MET A 1 1.47 -81.22 38.47
N LYS A 2 0.26 -81.66 38.09
CA LYS A 2 -0.82 -80.82 37.52
C LYS A 2 -1.36 -79.89 38.64
N PRO A 3 -2.23 -78.89 38.40
CA PRO A 3 -3.22 -78.76 37.30
C PRO A 3 -3.36 -77.32 36.74
N LYS A 4 -4.29 -76.91 35.86
CA LYS A 4 -5.12 -77.45 34.74
C LYS A 4 -5.84 -76.18 34.18
N TYR A 5 -5.76 -75.85 32.88
CA TYR A 5 -6.67 -76.17 31.75
C TYR A 5 -8.02 -75.44 31.66
N GLY A 6 -8.30 -74.96 30.42
CA GLY A 6 -9.62 -74.68 29.81
C GLY A 6 -9.51 -73.63 28.66
N THR A 7 -9.14 -73.89 27.38
CA THR A 7 -9.81 -74.54 26.20
C THR A 7 -11.22 -74.00 25.85
N LEU A 8 -11.39 -73.15 24.80
CA LEU A 8 -11.77 -73.41 23.35
C LEU A 8 -13.31 -73.40 23.10
N PRO A 9 -13.87 -73.29 21.86
CA PRO A 9 -13.41 -72.68 20.58
C PRO A 9 -14.53 -72.01 19.69
N TRP A 10 -14.15 -71.53 18.49
CA TRP A 10 -14.74 -71.78 17.13
C TRP A 10 -15.01 -70.58 16.17
N SER A 11 -14.32 -70.66 15.02
CA SER A 11 -14.68 -70.33 13.62
C SER A 11 -14.83 -68.86 13.13
N GLY A 12 -14.14 -68.56 12.02
CA GLY A 12 -14.36 -67.34 11.22
C GLY A 12 -13.20 -67.02 10.26
N MET A 13 -13.10 -67.77 9.17
CA MET A 13 -12.03 -67.74 8.16
C MET A 13 -12.51 -67.02 6.88
N MET A 14 -11.75 -66.05 6.34
CA MET A 14 -11.60 -65.73 4.89
C MET A 14 -10.69 -64.48 4.73
N ARG A 15 -9.42 -64.63 4.34
CA ARG A 15 -8.84 -64.81 2.98
C ARG A 15 -8.54 -63.50 2.23
N ILE A 16 -7.26 -63.13 2.28
CA ILE A 16 -6.54 -62.23 1.38
C ILE A 16 -6.29 -62.95 0.05
N ARG A 17 -6.47 -62.27 -1.09
CA ARG A 17 -6.01 -62.75 -2.41
C ARG A 17 -5.04 -61.75 -3.04
N LYS A 18 -3.84 -62.26 -3.34
CA LYS A 18 -2.84 -61.71 -4.26
C LYS A 18 -3.10 -62.24 -5.68
N ILE A 19 -2.68 -61.44 -6.66
CA ILE A 19 -2.63 -61.66 -8.11
C ILE A 19 -1.62 -62.76 -8.46
N PRO A 20 -1.85 -63.52 -9.54
CA PRO A 20 -0.75 -63.94 -10.41
C PRO A 20 -1.04 -63.80 -11.92
N THR A 21 0.05 -64.02 -12.65
CA THR A 21 0.47 -63.60 -13.99
C THR A 21 0.17 -64.60 -15.13
N TYR A 22 0.05 -64.04 -16.35
CA TYR A 22 0.33 -64.59 -17.71
C TYR A 22 -0.71 -65.48 -18.48
N LEU A 23 -0.88 -65.08 -19.75
CA LEU A 23 -1.58 -65.64 -20.94
C LEU A 23 -0.91 -66.93 -21.52
N PRO A 24 -1.31 -67.58 -22.66
CA PRO A 24 -2.44 -67.40 -23.64
C PRO A 24 -3.10 -68.74 -24.17
N LYS A 25 -3.98 -68.62 -25.21
CA LYS A 25 -4.39 -69.57 -26.31
C LYS A 25 -5.89 -69.93 -26.28
N SER A 26 -6.61 -70.15 -27.38
CA SER A 26 -6.62 -69.71 -28.79
C SER A 26 -7.95 -70.20 -29.42
N GLU A 27 -8.54 -69.39 -30.29
CA GLU A 27 -9.59 -69.62 -31.33
C GLU A 27 -9.62 -71.02 -32.00
N PRO A 28 -10.62 -71.44 -32.85
CA PRO A 28 -11.40 -70.66 -33.85
C PRO A 28 -12.87 -71.18 -34.06
N GLY A 29 -13.74 -70.74 -34.97
CA GLY A 29 -13.73 -69.89 -36.16
C GLY A 29 -15.01 -70.23 -36.98
N LEU A 30 -15.45 -69.37 -37.91
CA LEU A 30 -15.61 -69.59 -39.36
C LEU A 30 -16.70 -68.61 -39.86
N PHE A 31 -16.73 -67.99 -41.03
CA PHE A 31 -15.97 -67.95 -42.29
C PHE A 31 -16.41 -66.61 -42.97
N ARG A 32 -15.68 -65.89 -43.85
CA ARG A 32 -14.98 -66.30 -45.09
C ARG A 32 -14.12 -65.13 -45.65
N LYS A 33 -13.00 -65.48 -46.32
CA LYS A 33 -11.99 -64.66 -47.04
C LYS A 33 -12.55 -64.11 -48.40
N VAL A 34 -11.96 -63.16 -49.15
CA VAL A 34 -10.56 -62.97 -49.65
C VAL A 34 -10.33 -61.53 -50.20
N ARG A 35 -9.18 -60.91 -49.84
CA ARG A 35 -8.23 -59.94 -50.49
C ARG A 35 -8.75 -58.91 -51.52
N GLN A 36 -8.28 -57.65 -51.61
CA GLN A 36 -6.94 -57.05 -51.41
C GLN A 36 -7.09 -55.51 -51.47
N ALA A 37 -6.41 -54.71 -50.63
CA ALA A 37 -5.98 -53.34 -50.98
C ALA A 37 -5.05 -52.74 -49.92
N GLN A 38 -4.14 -51.89 -50.39
CA GLN A 38 -2.95 -51.36 -49.74
C GLN A 38 -3.21 -50.50 -48.50
N VAL A 39 -2.29 -50.58 -47.54
CA VAL A 39 -2.18 -49.61 -46.43
C VAL A 39 -1.34 -48.43 -46.91
N THR A 40 -1.94 -47.25 -46.95
CA THR A 40 -1.26 -45.95 -47.04
C THR A 40 -1.49 -45.15 -45.76
N PRO A 41 -0.55 -44.28 -45.36
CA PRO A 41 -0.45 -43.73 -44.01
C PRO A 41 -1.39 -42.53 -43.80
N SER A 42 -2.05 -42.43 -42.63
CA SER A 42 -2.71 -41.21 -42.20
C SER A 42 -1.93 -40.53 -41.07
N SER A 43 -1.10 -39.56 -41.44
CA SER A 43 -0.84 -38.41 -40.58
C SER A 43 -2.07 -37.49 -40.64
N GLN A 44 -2.70 -37.19 -39.51
CA GLN A 44 -3.52 -35.99 -39.40
C GLN A 44 -3.04 -35.18 -38.21
N HIS A 45 -2.27 -34.14 -38.56
CA HIS A 45 -2.00 -32.96 -37.77
C HIS A 45 -3.26 -32.47 -37.06
N GLN A 46 -3.21 -32.39 -35.73
CA GLN A 46 -4.12 -31.51 -35.00
C GLN A 46 -3.85 -30.07 -35.46
N PRO A 47 -4.87 -29.33 -35.94
CA PRO A 47 -4.64 -28.01 -36.48
C PRO A 47 -4.24 -27.04 -35.36
N LEU A 48 -3.24 -26.19 -35.65
CA LEU A 48 -2.78 -25.04 -34.87
C LEU A 48 -3.89 -24.03 -34.50
N THR A 49 -5.15 -24.31 -34.87
CA THR A 49 -6.32 -23.45 -34.72
C THR A 49 -6.87 -23.44 -33.29
N THR A 50 -6.74 -24.51 -32.50
CA THR A 50 -7.26 -24.54 -31.11
C THR A 50 -6.44 -23.65 -30.18
N ARG A 51 -5.11 -23.66 -30.31
CA ARG A 51 -4.22 -22.75 -29.56
C ARG A 51 -4.39 -21.30 -30.02
N ARG A 52 -4.55 -21.06 -31.33
CA ARG A 52 -4.82 -19.72 -31.87
C ARG A 52 -6.20 -19.18 -31.45
N ARG A 53 -7.25 -20.01 -31.36
CA ARG A 53 -8.57 -19.62 -30.82
C ARG A 53 -8.51 -19.27 -29.34
N LEU A 54 -7.84 -20.08 -28.53
CA LEU A 54 -7.63 -19.79 -27.10
C LEU A 54 -6.83 -18.50 -26.85
N ILE A 55 -5.94 -18.13 -27.78
CA ILE A 55 -5.23 -16.83 -27.76
C ILE A 55 -6.14 -15.69 -28.27
N LYS A 56 -7.04 -15.97 -29.22
CA LYS A 56 -8.00 -15.01 -29.78
C LYS A 56 -9.14 -14.64 -28.81
N ASP A 57 -9.56 -15.62 -28.00
CA ASP A 57 -10.63 -15.49 -27.00
C ASP A 57 -10.09 -15.17 -25.59
N ALA A 58 -8.76 -15.09 -25.43
CA ALA A 58 -8.18 -14.59 -24.20
C ALA A 58 -8.54 -13.11 -24.07
N LYS A 59 -9.21 -12.75 -22.96
CA LYS A 59 -9.44 -11.33 -22.63
C LYS A 59 -8.10 -10.60 -22.76
N PRO A 60 -8.01 -9.54 -23.58
CA PRO A 60 -6.79 -8.76 -23.66
C PRO A 60 -6.44 -8.25 -22.27
N PHE A 61 -5.16 -8.33 -21.90
CA PHE A 61 -4.68 -7.78 -20.64
C PHE A 61 -5.05 -6.29 -20.61
N SER A 62 -5.73 -5.86 -19.54
CA SER A 62 -6.33 -4.54 -19.50
C SER A 62 -5.29 -3.43 -19.44
N ASP A 63 -5.49 -2.37 -20.21
CA ASP A 63 -4.65 -1.16 -20.19
C ASP A 63 -4.60 -0.51 -18.80
N PHE A 64 -5.62 -0.72 -17.96
CA PHE A 64 -5.63 -0.22 -16.58
C PHE A 64 -4.53 -0.82 -15.70
N LEU A 65 -4.00 -2.00 -16.06
CA LEU A 65 -2.93 -2.68 -15.32
C LEU A 65 -1.57 -2.59 -16.02
N ILE A 66 -1.46 -1.73 -17.03
CA ILE A 66 -0.20 -1.41 -17.72
C ILE A 66 0.25 -0.01 -17.29
N ASP A 67 1.51 0.11 -16.88
CA ASP A 67 2.08 1.41 -16.54
C ASP A 67 2.77 2.10 -17.72
N THR A 68 3.29 3.30 -17.47
CA THR A 68 4.00 4.13 -18.45
C THR A 68 5.33 3.54 -18.93
N PHE A 69 5.78 2.43 -18.34
CA PHE A 69 6.97 1.67 -18.74
C PHE A 69 6.60 0.34 -19.40
N HIS A 70 5.33 0.16 -19.79
CA HIS A 70 4.80 -1.04 -20.43
C HIS A 70 4.94 -2.32 -19.58
N ARG A 71 5.03 -2.18 -18.25
CA ARG A 71 5.03 -3.32 -17.34
C ARG A 71 3.58 -3.78 -17.12
N GLN A 72 3.31 -5.06 -17.41
CA GLN A 72 2.02 -5.69 -17.12
C GLN A 72 1.95 -6.13 -15.66
N HIS A 73 0.95 -5.68 -14.92
CA HIS A 73 0.78 -5.95 -13.50
C HIS A 73 -0.18 -7.10 -13.24
N ASP A 74 0.30 -8.33 -13.38
CA ASP A 74 -0.50 -9.57 -13.24
C ASP A 74 -0.43 -10.21 -11.84
N TYR A 75 0.24 -9.56 -10.88
CA TYR A 75 0.48 -10.08 -9.54
C TYR A 75 -0.04 -9.12 -8.45
N LEU A 76 -1.16 -9.51 -7.82
CA LEU A 76 -1.78 -8.81 -6.72
C LEU A 76 -1.40 -9.40 -5.36
N ARG A 77 -1.09 -8.54 -4.39
CA ARG A 77 -0.82 -8.92 -3.00
C ARG A 77 -1.83 -8.27 -2.07
N ILE A 78 -2.57 -9.05 -1.30
CA ILE A 78 -3.63 -8.55 -0.43
C ILE A 78 -3.26 -8.80 1.02
N SER A 79 -3.14 -7.73 1.80
CA SER A 79 -3.00 -7.79 3.26
C SER A 79 -4.37 -8.03 3.87
N VAL A 80 -4.60 -9.19 4.47
CA VAL A 80 -5.94 -9.58 4.96
C VAL A 80 -6.16 -9.23 6.43
N THR A 81 -5.12 -8.81 7.15
CA THR A 81 -5.18 -8.51 8.59
C THR A 81 -3.94 -7.73 9.02
N GLU A 82 -4.06 -6.90 10.05
CA GLU A 82 -2.92 -6.29 10.76
C GLU A 82 -2.35 -7.15 11.87
N ARG A 83 -3.17 -8.06 12.39
CA ARG A 83 -2.80 -8.86 13.54
C ARG A 83 -1.67 -9.81 13.17
N CYS A 84 -0.64 -9.86 14.01
CA CYS A 84 0.43 -10.83 13.94
C CYS A 84 0.59 -11.51 15.30
N ASN A 85 0.83 -12.82 15.30
CA ASN A 85 1.14 -13.60 16.48
C ASN A 85 2.65 -13.60 16.85
N LEU A 86 3.50 -12.92 16.06
CA LEU A 86 4.92 -12.69 16.34
C LEU A 86 5.23 -11.19 16.55
N ARG A 87 6.43 -10.88 17.08
CA ARG A 87 6.94 -9.51 17.31
C ARG A 87 8.39 -9.39 16.81
N CYS A 88 8.59 -9.72 15.53
CA CYS A 88 9.91 -9.84 14.93
C CYS A 88 10.72 -8.54 15.00
N LEU A 89 12.00 -8.64 15.36
CA LEU A 89 12.89 -7.50 15.64
C LEU A 89 12.95 -6.47 14.51
N TYR A 90 12.91 -6.91 13.25
CA TYR A 90 12.99 -6.05 12.07
C TYR A 90 11.63 -5.58 11.52
N CYS A 91 10.52 -6.02 12.14
CA CYS A 91 9.19 -5.89 11.55
C CYS A 91 8.16 -5.22 12.46
N MET A 92 8.07 -5.61 13.74
CA MET A 92 7.11 -5.06 14.69
C MET A 92 7.80 -4.76 16.03
N PRO A 93 7.52 -3.61 16.68
CA PRO A 93 7.97 -3.33 18.03
C PRO A 93 7.45 -4.36 19.04
N GLU A 94 8.04 -4.42 20.23
CA GLU A 94 7.78 -5.50 21.21
C GLU A 94 6.36 -5.43 21.76
N GLU A 95 5.96 -4.22 22.12
CA GLU A 95 4.64 -3.79 22.55
C GLU A 95 3.56 -4.01 21.47
N GLY A 96 3.96 -4.25 20.22
CA GLY A 96 3.07 -4.34 19.08
C GLY A 96 2.63 -2.97 18.57
N VAL A 97 1.61 -2.98 17.70
CA VAL A 97 1.14 -1.77 17.02
C VAL A 97 -0.32 -1.51 17.34
N PRO A 98 -0.76 -0.24 17.43
CA PRO A 98 -2.19 0.08 17.48
C PRO A 98 -2.88 -0.52 16.25
N LEU A 99 -3.98 -1.25 16.49
CA LEU A 99 -4.76 -1.89 15.43
C LEU A 99 -5.90 -0.97 15.00
N SER A 100 -6.21 -0.93 13.71
CA SER A 100 -7.38 -0.21 13.22
C SER A 100 -8.69 -0.87 13.71
N PRO A 101 -9.76 -0.08 13.93
CA PRO A 101 -11.09 -0.60 14.19
C PRO A 101 -11.55 -1.56 13.09
N THR A 102 -12.32 -2.60 13.44
CA THR A 102 -12.81 -3.60 12.48
C THR A 102 -13.56 -2.97 11.29
N LYS A 103 -14.31 -1.89 11.53
CA LYS A 103 -15.04 -1.16 10.49
C LYS A 103 -14.11 -0.57 9.42
N GLU A 104 -12.86 -0.25 9.75
CA GLU A 104 -11.88 0.27 8.78
C GLU A 104 -11.22 -0.84 7.95
N LEU A 105 -11.36 -2.11 8.32
CA LEU A 105 -10.72 -3.21 7.60
C LEU A 105 -11.61 -3.73 6.48
N LEU A 106 -10.98 -4.27 5.43
CA LEU A 106 -11.67 -4.96 4.36
C LEU A 106 -12.35 -6.24 4.87
N THR A 107 -13.64 -6.36 4.61
CA THR A 107 -14.41 -7.58 4.87
C THR A 107 -14.03 -8.69 3.86
N THR A 108 -14.44 -9.93 4.13
CA THR A 108 -14.26 -11.03 3.16
C THR A 108 -14.95 -10.76 1.83
N PRO A 109 -16.24 -10.35 1.81
CA PRO A 109 -16.91 -9.90 0.60
C PRO A 109 -16.15 -8.83 -0.19
N GLU A 110 -15.63 -7.80 0.49
CA GLU A 110 -14.88 -6.72 -0.16
C GLU A 110 -13.59 -7.24 -0.81
N ILE A 111 -12.86 -8.13 -0.14
CA ILE A 111 -11.65 -8.75 -0.71
C ILE A 111 -11.99 -9.58 -1.94
N VAL A 112 -13.10 -10.31 -1.92
CA VAL A 112 -13.54 -11.16 -3.03
C VAL A 112 -13.96 -10.32 -4.22
N LEU A 113 -14.71 -9.24 -4.00
CA LEU A 113 -15.05 -8.27 -5.04
C LEU A 113 -13.80 -7.67 -5.69
N LEU A 114 -12.86 -7.16 -4.89
CA LEU A 114 -11.58 -6.64 -5.41
C LEU A 114 -10.82 -7.71 -6.19
N SER A 115 -10.72 -8.93 -5.65
CA SER A 115 -10.04 -10.03 -6.32
C SER A 115 -10.67 -10.35 -7.67
N SER A 116 -12.01 -10.35 -7.75
CA SER A 116 -12.75 -10.57 -9.00
C SER A 116 -12.46 -9.48 -10.03
N VAL A 117 -12.49 -8.20 -9.62
CA VAL A 117 -12.15 -7.07 -10.52
C VAL A 117 -10.73 -7.21 -11.04
N PHE A 118 -9.74 -7.40 -10.18
CA PHE A 118 -8.34 -7.52 -10.63
C PHE A 118 -8.12 -8.74 -11.55
N VAL A 119 -8.72 -9.88 -11.25
CA VAL A 119 -8.63 -11.09 -12.10
C VAL A 119 -9.29 -10.83 -13.46
N SER A 120 -10.43 -10.14 -13.49
CA SER A 120 -11.13 -9.81 -14.74
C SER A 120 -10.31 -8.89 -15.66
N GLN A 121 -9.40 -8.09 -15.08
CA GLN A 121 -8.47 -7.21 -15.79
C GLN A 121 -7.14 -7.86 -16.21
N GLY A 122 -6.87 -9.10 -15.79
CA GLY A 122 -5.67 -9.85 -16.20
C GLY A 122 -4.71 -10.24 -15.06
N VAL A 123 -5.06 -10.03 -13.79
CA VAL A 123 -4.29 -10.59 -12.67
C VAL A 123 -4.41 -12.11 -12.68
N THR A 124 -3.28 -12.79 -12.79
CA THR A 124 -3.21 -14.26 -12.78
C THR A 124 -2.70 -14.82 -11.45
N LYS A 125 -2.13 -13.97 -10.59
CA LYS A 125 -1.55 -14.37 -9.30
C LYS A 125 -2.04 -13.49 -8.17
N ILE A 126 -2.62 -14.11 -7.15
CA ILE A 126 -3.02 -13.46 -5.90
C ILE A 126 -2.18 -14.05 -4.75
N ARG A 127 -1.57 -13.18 -3.95
CA ARG A 127 -0.89 -13.58 -2.71
C ARG A 127 -1.52 -12.94 -1.50
N LEU A 128 -2.00 -13.78 -0.59
CA LEU A 128 -2.48 -13.37 0.71
C LEU A 128 -1.31 -13.15 1.68
N THR A 129 -1.37 -12.06 2.42
CA THR A 129 -0.39 -11.63 3.43
C THR A 129 -1.12 -10.89 4.54
N GLY A 130 -0.42 -10.17 5.42
CA GLY A 130 -1.01 -9.42 6.52
C GLY A 130 0.06 -8.77 7.37
N GLY A 131 -0.24 -8.62 8.66
CA GLY A 131 0.62 -9.18 9.70
C GLY A 131 0.78 -10.69 9.46
N GLU A 132 -0.03 -11.52 10.12
CA GLU A 132 -0.05 -12.98 9.89
C GLU A 132 -1.43 -13.45 9.39
N PRO A 133 -1.55 -13.87 8.10
CA PRO A 133 -2.84 -14.25 7.53
C PRO A 133 -3.50 -15.45 8.21
N THR A 134 -2.72 -16.39 8.76
CA THR A 134 -3.30 -17.57 9.45
C THR A 134 -4.01 -17.21 10.76
N VAL A 135 -3.82 -16.02 11.31
CA VAL A 135 -4.54 -15.50 12.48
C VAL A 135 -5.95 -15.01 12.12
N ARG A 136 -6.24 -14.70 10.85
CA ARG A 136 -7.59 -14.34 10.40
C ARG A 136 -8.51 -15.55 10.54
N ARG A 137 -9.67 -15.34 11.18
CA ARG A 137 -10.62 -16.41 11.58
C ARG A 137 -11.19 -17.14 10.36
N ASP A 138 -11.59 -16.37 9.36
CA ASP A 138 -12.25 -16.83 8.13
C ASP A 138 -11.30 -16.95 6.94
N ILE A 139 -9.99 -17.13 7.17
CA ILE A 139 -8.99 -17.21 6.09
C ILE A 139 -9.26 -18.35 5.10
N VAL A 140 -9.72 -19.51 5.58
CA VAL A 140 -10.03 -20.67 4.73
C VAL A 140 -11.27 -20.40 3.87
N PRO A 141 -12.42 -19.96 4.43
CA PRO A 141 -13.56 -19.49 3.63
C PRO A 141 -13.18 -18.43 2.58
N LEU A 142 -12.39 -17.43 2.95
CA LEU A 142 -11.89 -16.41 2.02
C LEU A 142 -11.10 -17.03 0.86
N MET A 143 -10.21 -18.00 1.16
CA MET A 143 -9.43 -18.69 0.15
C MET A 143 -10.31 -19.53 -0.79
N HIS A 144 -11.38 -20.17 -0.31
CA HIS A 144 -12.32 -20.87 -1.18
C HIS A 144 -13.02 -19.90 -2.16
N GLN A 145 -13.48 -18.74 -1.66
CA GLN A 145 -14.14 -17.75 -2.51
C GLN A 145 -13.17 -17.16 -3.56
N ILE A 146 -11.92 -16.87 -3.20
CA ILE A 146 -10.90 -16.42 -4.18
C ILE A 146 -10.53 -17.56 -5.13
N GLY A 147 -10.40 -18.79 -4.63
CA GLY A 147 -10.10 -19.98 -5.43
C GLY A 147 -11.15 -20.26 -6.51
N ALA A 148 -12.40 -19.87 -6.28
CA ALA A 148 -13.48 -19.95 -7.27
C ALA A 148 -13.27 -19.02 -8.48
N LEU A 149 -12.33 -18.08 -8.44
CA LEU A 149 -11.99 -17.19 -9.56
C LEU A 149 -11.09 -17.85 -10.63
N ARG A 150 -10.72 -19.12 -10.46
CA ARG A 150 -9.89 -19.86 -11.44
C ARG A 150 -10.46 -19.91 -12.86
N PRO A 151 -11.77 -20.18 -13.07
CA PRO A 151 -12.36 -20.13 -14.40
C PRO A 151 -12.29 -18.75 -15.06
N HIS A 152 -12.11 -17.69 -14.26
CA HIS A 152 -12.02 -16.31 -14.72
C HIS A 152 -10.58 -15.82 -14.98
N GLY A 153 -9.57 -16.67 -14.79
CA GLY A 153 -8.18 -16.37 -15.15
C GLY A 153 -7.17 -16.48 -14.01
N LEU A 154 -7.61 -16.70 -12.77
CA LEU A 154 -6.71 -16.89 -11.63
C LEU A 154 -5.93 -18.21 -11.77
N ARG A 155 -4.60 -18.14 -11.82
CA ARG A 155 -3.71 -19.31 -11.95
C ARG A 155 -3.10 -19.69 -10.62
N GLU A 156 -2.58 -18.71 -9.90
CA GLU A 156 -1.83 -18.91 -8.66
C GLU A 156 -2.52 -18.20 -7.48
N LEU A 157 -2.96 -18.98 -6.50
CA LEU A 157 -3.30 -18.50 -5.15
C LEU A 157 -2.16 -18.86 -4.21
N CYS A 158 -1.53 -17.85 -3.61
CA CYS A 158 -0.35 -18.03 -2.77
C CYS A 158 -0.54 -17.43 -1.37
N LEU A 159 0.23 -17.93 -0.39
CA LEU A 159 0.23 -17.44 0.99
C LEU A 159 1.64 -16.99 1.41
N THR A 160 1.75 -15.89 2.18
CA THR A 160 2.96 -15.53 2.94
C THR A 160 2.66 -15.66 4.42
N THR A 161 3.39 -16.49 5.15
CA THR A 161 3.10 -16.79 6.57
C THR A 161 4.38 -17.04 7.34
N ASN A 162 4.38 -16.79 8.65
CA ASN A 162 5.43 -17.23 9.57
C ASN A 162 5.35 -18.73 9.93
N GLY A 163 4.28 -19.42 9.53
CA GLY A 163 4.14 -20.87 9.69
C GLY A 163 3.68 -21.35 11.06
N LEU A 164 3.52 -20.52 12.09
CA LEU A 164 3.16 -21.00 13.45
C LEU A 164 1.84 -21.79 13.49
N SER A 165 0.83 -21.30 12.75
CA SER A 165 -0.52 -21.90 12.75
C SER A 165 -0.84 -22.63 11.45
N LEU A 166 0.13 -22.75 10.54
CA LEU A 166 -0.11 -23.23 9.18
C LEU A 166 -0.50 -24.71 9.16
N HIS A 167 0.22 -25.59 9.88
CA HIS A 167 -0.05 -27.03 9.93
C HIS A 167 -1.50 -27.40 10.28
N ARG A 168 -2.24 -26.54 11.00
CA ARG A 168 -3.64 -26.80 11.40
C ARG A 168 -4.65 -26.47 10.30
N LYS A 169 -4.26 -25.65 9.32
CA LYS A 169 -5.14 -25.12 8.27
C LYS A 169 -4.71 -25.53 6.87
N LEU A 170 -3.50 -26.08 6.72
CA LEU A 170 -2.85 -26.29 5.43
C LEU A 170 -3.66 -27.21 4.50
N ASP A 171 -4.20 -28.31 5.03
CA ASP A 171 -5.03 -29.24 4.27
C ASP A 171 -6.24 -28.54 3.61
N SER A 172 -7.06 -27.85 4.42
CA SER A 172 -8.20 -27.08 3.90
C SER A 172 -7.78 -25.94 2.97
N MET A 173 -6.60 -25.35 3.17
CA MET A 173 -6.05 -24.35 2.25
C MET A 173 -5.67 -24.96 0.89
N VAL A 174 -5.15 -26.19 0.86
CA VAL A 174 -4.87 -26.92 -0.39
C VAL A 174 -6.17 -27.25 -1.11
N GLU A 175 -7.19 -27.70 -0.39
CA GLU A 175 -8.55 -27.92 -0.94
C GLU A 175 -9.16 -26.62 -1.50
N ALA A 176 -8.89 -25.47 -0.87
CA ALA A 176 -9.26 -24.16 -1.39
C ALA A 176 -8.44 -23.72 -2.62
N GLY A 177 -7.49 -24.53 -3.09
CA GLY A 177 -6.68 -24.28 -4.26
C GLY A 177 -5.40 -23.49 -3.99
N LEU A 178 -4.80 -23.59 -2.81
CA LEU A 178 -3.47 -23.03 -2.53
C LEU A 178 -2.40 -23.68 -3.44
N THR A 179 -1.63 -22.85 -4.14
CA THR A 179 -0.60 -23.29 -5.10
C THR A 179 0.83 -23.01 -4.67
N GLY A 180 1.02 -22.12 -3.68
CA GLY A 180 2.36 -21.72 -3.28
C GLY A 180 2.42 -21.05 -1.92
N ILE A 181 3.49 -21.34 -1.19
CA ILE A 181 3.72 -20.86 0.17
C ILE A 181 5.09 -20.20 0.22
N ASN A 182 5.11 -18.97 0.72
CA ASN A 182 6.33 -18.31 1.17
C ASN A 182 6.30 -18.30 2.70
N LEU A 183 7.15 -19.11 3.31
CA LEU A 183 7.28 -19.18 4.76
C LEU A 183 8.43 -18.26 5.21
N SER A 184 8.14 -17.31 6.10
CA SER A 184 9.16 -16.44 6.68
C SER A 184 9.82 -17.18 7.85
N LEU A 185 11.09 -17.53 7.71
CA LEU A 185 11.90 -18.19 8.73
C LEU A 185 13.33 -17.68 8.65
N ASP A 186 13.76 -16.98 9.69
CA ASP A 186 15.05 -16.29 9.71
C ASP A 186 16.16 -17.09 10.41
N THR A 187 15.83 -18.28 10.94
CA THR A 187 16.75 -19.12 11.71
C THR A 187 16.23 -20.56 11.80
N LEU A 188 17.13 -21.52 11.81
CA LEU A 188 16.92 -22.95 12.06
C LEU A 188 17.22 -23.33 13.52
N ASP A 189 17.72 -22.39 14.34
CA ASP A 189 17.94 -22.61 15.77
C ASP A 189 16.71 -22.16 16.59
N PRO A 190 16.17 -23.03 17.48
CA PRO A 190 14.99 -22.70 18.29
C PRO A 190 15.17 -21.50 19.23
N HIS A 191 16.37 -21.29 19.79
CA HIS A 191 16.62 -20.19 20.73
C HIS A 191 16.72 -18.86 19.98
N MET A 192 17.46 -18.83 18.88
CA MET A 192 17.53 -17.71 17.97
C MET A 192 16.17 -17.38 17.38
N PHE A 193 15.32 -18.37 17.13
CA PHE A 193 13.94 -18.14 16.70
C PHE A 193 13.17 -17.31 17.73
N GLN A 194 13.26 -17.68 19.01
CA GLN A 194 12.61 -16.94 20.09
C GLN A 194 13.18 -15.53 20.24
N ILE A 195 14.51 -15.35 20.08
CA ILE A 195 15.15 -14.02 20.10
C ILE A 195 14.64 -13.16 18.93
N MET A 196 14.64 -13.69 17.72
CA MET A 196 14.28 -12.98 16.50
C MET A 196 12.80 -12.59 16.46
N THR A 197 11.93 -13.46 16.98
CA THR A 197 10.46 -13.31 16.88
C THR A 197 9.79 -12.84 18.17
N ARG A 198 10.52 -12.84 19.29
CA ARG A 198 10.07 -12.59 20.68
C ARG A 198 8.91 -13.49 21.15
N ARG A 199 8.78 -14.68 20.55
CA ARG A 199 7.76 -15.67 20.86
C ARG A 199 8.33 -17.07 20.68
N ASN A 200 7.89 -18.01 21.51
CA ASN A 200 8.16 -19.42 21.27
C ASN A 200 7.21 -19.95 20.18
N GLY A 201 7.64 -20.97 19.43
CA GLY A 201 6.83 -21.55 18.35
C GLY A 201 7.59 -22.30 17.26
N PHE A 202 8.91 -22.47 17.39
CA PHE A 202 9.74 -23.09 16.35
C PHE A 202 9.25 -24.50 15.97
N ASP A 203 8.87 -25.33 16.94
CA ASP A 203 8.35 -26.68 16.69
C ASP A 203 7.07 -26.67 15.83
N ALA A 204 6.21 -25.67 16.01
CA ALA A 204 4.99 -25.52 15.22
C ALA A 204 5.28 -25.10 13.77
N VAL A 205 6.33 -24.29 13.57
CA VAL A 205 6.84 -23.96 12.23
C VAL A 205 7.42 -25.22 11.57
N LYS A 206 8.24 -26.00 12.29
CA LYS A 206 8.81 -27.25 11.79
C LYS A 206 7.71 -28.25 11.37
N LYS A 207 6.69 -28.45 12.21
CA LYS A 207 5.50 -29.25 11.85
C LYS A 207 4.83 -28.77 10.57
N SER A 208 4.77 -27.47 10.34
CA SER A 208 4.20 -26.90 9.11
C SER A 208 5.08 -27.16 7.89
N ILE A 209 6.40 -27.04 8.02
CA ILE A 209 7.36 -27.37 6.97
C ILE A 209 7.25 -28.86 6.60
N ASP A 210 7.26 -29.75 7.60
CA ASP A 210 7.15 -31.19 7.41
C ASP A 210 5.81 -31.57 6.74
N ARG A 211 4.71 -30.90 7.12
CA ARG A 211 3.40 -31.12 6.49
C ARG A 211 3.38 -30.68 5.02
N ILE A 212 4.02 -29.57 4.66
CA ILE A 212 4.13 -29.13 3.25
C ILE A 212 4.86 -30.19 2.42
N PHE A 213 6.00 -30.70 2.91
CA PHE A 213 6.73 -31.76 2.20
C PHE A 213 5.92 -33.05 2.08
N ALA A 214 5.19 -33.44 3.13
CA ALA A 214 4.32 -34.61 3.09
C ALA A 214 3.21 -34.47 2.03
N LEU A 215 2.57 -33.30 1.95
CA LEU A 215 1.54 -33.02 0.95
C LEU A 215 2.10 -32.99 -0.48
N ASN A 216 3.29 -32.41 -0.68
CA ASN A 216 3.95 -32.43 -1.99
C ASN A 216 4.33 -33.84 -2.42
N LYS A 217 4.79 -34.69 -1.49
CA LYS A 217 5.04 -36.11 -1.76
C LYS A 217 3.74 -36.86 -2.12
N ALA A 218 2.60 -36.43 -1.57
CA ALA A 218 1.28 -36.93 -1.93
C ALA A 218 0.70 -36.32 -3.24
N GLY A 219 1.44 -35.44 -3.92
CA GLY A 219 1.06 -34.87 -5.22
C GLY A 219 0.37 -33.50 -5.17
N ALA A 220 0.37 -32.80 -4.03
CA ALA A 220 -0.27 -31.48 -3.91
C ALA A 220 0.37 -30.38 -4.78
N GLY A 221 1.64 -30.54 -5.18
CA GLY A 221 2.31 -29.63 -6.11
C GLY A 221 2.49 -28.19 -5.61
N ILE A 222 2.57 -27.98 -4.29
CA ILE A 222 2.70 -26.66 -3.67
C ILE A 222 4.12 -26.12 -3.90
N LYS A 223 4.23 -24.97 -4.58
CA LYS A 223 5.51 -24.25 -4.72
C LYS A 223 5.95 -23.73 -3.36
N PHE A 224 6.94 -24.37 -2.74
CA PHE A 224 7.39 -24.03 -1.40
C PHE A 224 8.69 -23.21 -1.39
N LYS A 225 8.64 -22.07 -0.71
CA LYS A 225 9.77 -21.12 -0.59
C LYS A 225 9.93 -20.68 0.84
N ILE A 226 11.17 -20.57 1.29
CA ILE A 226 11.51 -19.96 2.59
C ILE A 226 12.15 -18.61 2.34
N ASN A 227 11.69 -17.59 3.04
CA ASN A 227 12.26 -16.25 3.00
C ASN A 227 12.98 -15.99 4.33
N CYS A 228 14.27 -15.69 4.27
CA CYS A 228 15.14 -15.40 5.41
C CYS A 228 15.74 -14.00 5.25
N VAL A 229 15.42 -13.07 6.15
CA VAL A 229 16.06 -11.75 6.22
C VAL A 229 17.38 -11.90 6.95
N VAL A 230 18.48 -11.62 6.26
CA VAL A 230 19.83 -11.82 6.81
C VAL A 230 20.34 -10.54 7.44
N MET A 231 20.77 -10.64 8.71
CA MET A 231 21.29 -9.55 9.51
C MET A 231 22.65 -9.94 10.10
N ARG A 232 23.65 -9.07 9.88
CA ARG A 232 25.00 -9.25 10.42
C ARG A 232 24.99 -9.26 11.94
N GLY A 233 25.73 -10.19 12.53
CA GLY A 233 25.84 -10.37 13.98
C GLY A 233 24.56 -10.91 14.62
N ARG A 234 23.65 -11.49 13.83
CA ARG A 234 22.40 -12.09 14.30
C ARG A 234 22.21 -13.50 13.76
N ASN A 235 21.93 -13.63 12.46
CA ASN A 235 21.64 -14.92 11.82
C ASN A 235 22.49 -15.19 10.57
N ASN A 236 23.51 -14.36 10.28
CA ASN A 236 24.36 -14.53 9.11
C ASN A 236 25.16 -15.86 9.11
N ALA A 237 25.43 -16.45 10.28
CA ALA A 237 26.06 -17.77 10.38
C ALA A 237 25.15 -18.90 9.85
N GLU A 238 23.85 -18.65 9.74
CA GLU A 238 22.86 -19.65 9.33
C GLU A 238 22.67 -19.78 7.83
N ILE A 239 23.38 -18.96 7.02
CA ILE A 239 23.36 -19.07 5.56
C ILE A 239 23.73 -20.49 5.13
N GLY A 240 24.84 -21.04 5.63
CA GLY A 240 25.29 -22.40 5.32
C GLY A 240 24.26 -23.48 5.69
N PRO A 241 23.77 -23.52 6.95
CA PRO A 241 22.69 -24.42 7.36
C PRO A 241 21.42 -24.34 6.49
N PHE A 242 21.02 -23.15 6.06
CA PHE A 242 19.89 -22.99 5.14
C PHE A 242 20.18 -23.52 3.74
N VAL A 243 21.41 -23.38 3.24
CA VAL A 243 21.82 -24.01 1.97
C VAL A 243 21.78 -25.53 2.11
N GLU A 244 22.32 -26.06 3.20
CA GLU A 244 22.32 -27.50 3.49
C GLU A 244 20.91 -28.09 3.52
N MET A 245 19.94 -27.34 4.07
CA MET A 245 18.54 -27.75 4.07
C MET A 245 17.98 -28.06 2.67
N THR A 246 18.53 -27.44 1.62
CA THR A 246 18.09 -27.64 0.23
C THR A 246 18.67 -28.88 -0.45
N ARG A 247 19.57 -29.62 0.22
CA ARG A 247 20.23 -30.80 -0.36
C ARG A 247 19.23 -31.86 -0.82
N ASP A 248 18.40 -32.33 0.10
CA ASP A 248 17.47 -33.46 -0.15
C ASP A 248 16.01 -33.00 -0.29
N LYS A 249 15.76 -31.69 -0.19
CA LYS A 249 14.41 -31.13 -0.13
C LYS A 249 14.20 -30.16 -1.28
N ASP A 250 13.14 -30.37 -2.05
CA ASP A 250 12.68 -29.43 -3.09
C ASP A 250 12.05 -28.20 -2.42
N VAL A 251 12.91 -27.26 -2.02
CA VAL A 251 12.55 -25.98 -1.43
C VAL A 251 13.50 -24.91 -1.95
N GLU A 252 12.94 -23.73 -2.24
CA GLU A 252 13.74 -22.57 -2.60
C GLU A 252 13.95 -21.67 -1.36
N VAL A 253 15.17 -21.62 -0.83
CA VAL A 253 15.52 -20.72 0.28
C VAL A 253 16.02 -19.40 -0.28
N ARG A 254 15.38 -18.31 0.14
CA ARG A 254 15.59 -16.97 -0.37
C ARG A 254 16.15 -16.07 0.71
N PHE A 255 17.39 -15.65 0.54
CA PHE A 255 18.04 -14.66 1.40
C PHE A 255 17.64 -13.25 0.95
N ILE A 256 17.20 -12.45 1.90
CA ILE A 256 16.71 -11.09 1.69
C ILE A 256 17.64 -10.13 2.38
N GLU A 257 18.12 -9.12 1.65
CA GLU A 257 18.88 -8.03 2.26
C GLU A 257 18.00 -7.30 3.27
N TYR A 258 18.50 -7.11 4.48
CA TYR A 258 17.86 -6.26 5.47
C TYR A 258 17.57 -4.89 4.82
N MET A 259 16.39 -4.29 5.08
CA MET A 259 15.96 -3.02 4.48
C MET A 259 15.53 -1.99 5.54
N PRO A 260 15.64 -0.68 5.25
CA PRO A 260 15.06 0.37 6.10
C PRO A 260 13.54 0.32 6.07
N PHE A 261 12.92 0.28 7.25
CA PHE A 261 11.50 0.52 7.44
C PHE A 261 11.30 1.44 8.64
N ASP A 262 10.25 2.26 8.61
CA ASP A 262 9.90 3.11 9.74
C ASP A 262 9.76 2.26 11.01
N GLY A 263 10.51 2.62 12.06
CA GLY A 263 10.49 1.95 13.36
C GLY A 263 11.40 0.73 13.52
N ASN A 264 12.08 0.23 12.48
CA ASN A 264 12.91 -0.98 12.59
C ASN A 264 14.37 -0.74 13.04
N LYS A 265 14.74 0.49 13.43
CA LYS A 265 16.11 0.88 13.82
C LYS A 265 17.16 0.39 12.81
N TRP A 266 16.87 0.64 11.53
CA TRP A 266 17.76 0.37 10.41
C TRP A 266 19.20 0.80 10.69
N ASN A 267 20.16 -0.02 10.26
CA ASN A 267 21.58 0.31 10.37
C ASN A 267 22.34 -0.39 9.24
N LYS A 268 23.08 0.39 8.45
CA LYS A 268 23.87 -0.09 7.31
C LYS A 268 24.90 -1.16 7.69
N GLY A 269 25.51 -1.06 8.88
CA GLY A 269 26.47 -2.05 9.39
C GLY A 269 25.84 -3.41 9.72
N LYS A 270 24.52 -3.48 9.91
CA LYS A 270 23.80 -4.75 10.08
C LYS A 270 23.41 -5.40 8.75
N MET A 271 23.53 -4.68 7.63
CA MET A 271 23.20 -5.22 6.31
C MET A 271 24.33 -6.15 5.83
N LEU A 272 23.93 -7.28 5.26
CA LEU A 272 24.78 -8.19 4.52
C LEU A 272 24.36 -8.11 3.06
N GLY A 273 25.29 -7.76 2.17
CA GLY A 273 24.99 -7.58 0.75
C GLY A 273 24.90 -8.89 -0.01
N TYR A 274 24.26 -8.86 -1.17
CA TYR A 274 24.18 -10.02 -2.08
C TYR A 274 25.54 -10.68 -2.38
N ALA A 275 26.55 -9.91 -2.78
CA ALA A 275 27.86 -10.44 -3.14
C ALA A 275 28.51 -11.16 -1.96
N GLU A 276 28.47 -10.54 -0.78
CA GLU A 276 29.01 -11.12 0.45
C GLU A 276 28.27 -12.41 0.87
N MET A 277 26.94 -12.43 0.77
CA MET A 277 26.18 -13.67 1.02
C MET A 277 26.53 -14.77 0.01
N LEU A 278 26.78 -14.42 -1.25
CA LEU A 278 27.17 -15.37 -2.28
C LEU A 278 28.57 -15.93 -2.02
N ASP A 279 29.51 -15.09 -1.60
CA ASP A 279 30.89 -15.49 -1.29
C ASP A 279 30.92 -16.47 -0.12
N VAL A 280 30.16 -16.21 0.95
CA VAL A 280 30.00 -17.13 2.10
C VAL A 280 29.51 -18.52 1.65
N ILE A 281 28.60 -18.60 0.68
CA ILE A 281 28.12 -19.89 0.17
C ILE A 281 29.19 -20.57 -0.68
N ARG A 282 29.91 -19.80 -1.49
CA ARG A 282 30.94 -20.33 -2.41
C ARG A 282 32.17 -20.88 -1.70
N GLU A 283 32.48 -20.39 -0.50
CA GLU A 283 33.54 -20.97 0.34
C GLU A 283 33.30 -22.46 0.62
N THR A 284 32.05 -22.85 0.87
CA THR A 284 31.66 -24.26 1.10
C THR A 284 31.24 -24.97 -0.20
N TYR A 285 30.61 -24.24 -1.14
CA TYR A 285 30.03 -24.77 -2.37
C TYR A 285 30.57 -24.04 -3.61
N PRO A 286 31.82 -24.28 -4.01
CA PRO A 286 32.45 -23.57 -5.13
C PRO A 286 31.78 -23.85 -6.48
N THR A 287 31.03 -24.94 -6.61
CA THR A 287 30.28 -25.34 -7.81
C THR A 287 28.92 -24.67 -7.96
N LEU A 288 28.56 -23.73 -7.07
CA LEU A 288 27.28 -23.00 -7.11
C LEU A 288 27.08 -22.29 -8.46
N ALA A 289 26.02 -22.68 -9.16
CA ALA A 289 25.72 -22.23 -10.52
C ALA A 289 24.44 -21.39 -10.59
N LYS A 290 24.47 -20.32 -11.38
CA LYS A 290 23.34 -19.42 -11.57
C LYS A 290 22.27 -20.11 -12.41
N VAL A 291 21.01 -19.96 -12.02
CA VAL A 291 19.85 -20.36 -12.82
C VAL A 291 19.46 -19.20 -13.73
N GLU A 292 18.97 -19.50 -14.93
CA GLU A 292 18.46 -18.48 -15.85
C GLU A 292 17.29 -17.72 -15.22
N ASP A 293 17.36 -16.38 -15.26
CA ASP A 293 16.34 -15.52 -14.67
C ASP A 293 15.07 -15.54 -15.54
N HIS A 294 13.88 -15.63 -14.93
CA HIS A 294 12.62 -15.49 -15.65
C HIS A 294 12.13 -14.03 -15.67
N LYS A 295 11.18 -13.75 -16.58
CA LYS A 295 10.52 -12.45 -16.66
C LYS A 295 9.89 -12.10 -15.31
N ASN A 296 10.21 -10.89 -14.81
CA ASN A 296 9.72 -10.34 -13.54
C ASN A 296 10.24 -11.04 -12.27
N ASP A 297 11.32 -11.83 -12.36
CA ASP A 297 11.90 -12.47 -11.18
C ASP A 297 12.43 -11.44 -10.17
N THR A 298 12.00 -11.61 -8.93
CA THR A 298 12.39 -10.74 -7.81
C THR A 298 13.67 -11.21 -7.12
N SER A 299 14.10 -12.44 -7.41
CA SER A 299 15.25 -13.09 -6.79
C SER A 299 16.19 -13.61 -7.86
N LYS A 300 17.50 -13.43 -7.66
CA LYS A 300 18.53 -14.09 -8.45
C LYS A 300 18.67 -15.51 -7.94
N THR A 301 18.30 -16.50 -8.74
CA THR A 301 18.27 -17.89 -8.30
C THR A 301 19.55 -18.63 -8.70
N TRP A 302 20.03 -19.48 -7.81
CA TRP A 302 21.24 -20.28 -7.89
C TRP A 302 20.91 -21.70 -7.44
N HIS A 303 21.72 -22.65 -7.87
CA HIS A 303 21.61 -24.04 -7.46
C HIS A 303 22.99 -24.62 -7.22
N VAL A 304 23.10 -25.51 -6.23
CA VAL A 304 24.28 -26.34 -6.03
C VAL A 304 24.05 -27.62 -6.82
N PRO A 305 24.95 -28.01 -7.75
CA PRO A 305 24.83 -29.26 -8.48
C PRO A 305 24.64 -30.46 -7.53
N GLY A 306 23.64 -31.30 -7.81
CA GLY A 306 23.27 -32.45 -6.98
C GLY A 306 22.27 -32.17 -5.86
N PHE A 307 21.93 -30.91 -5.58
CA PHE A 307 20.90 -30.57 -4.59
C PHE A 307 19.52 -30.58 -5.26
N ALA A 308 18.50 -31.01 -4.51
CA ALA A 308 17.12 -31.02 -4.97
C ALA A 308 16.51 -29.60 -5.01
N GLY A 309 16.85 -28.76 -4.03
CA GLY A 309 16.34 -27.41 -3.87
C GLY A 309 17.20 -26.33 -4.54
N LYS A 310 16.87 -25.07 -4.24
CA LYS A 310 17.48 -23.88 -4.86
C LYS A 310 17.71 -22.77 -3.84
N ILE A 311 18.63 -21.87 -4.17
CA ILE A 311 18.93 -20.68 -3.37
C ILE A 311 18.57 -19.43 -4.17
N GLY A 312 17.89 -18.47 -3.55
CA GLY A 312 17.54 -17.20 -4.16
C GLY A 312 18.08 -16.03 -3.36
N PHE A 313 18.40 -14.94 -4.04
CA PHE A 313 18.79 -13.68 -3.40
C PHE A 313 17.86 -12.56 -3.82
N ILE A 314 17.18 -11.96 -2.84
CA ILE A 314 16.37 -10.75 -3.06
C ILE A 314 17.23 -9.55 -2.74
N THR A 315 17.77 -8.95 -3.80
CA THR A 315 18.77 -7.87 -3.76
C THR A 315 18.12 -6.50 -3.63
N SER A 316 17.28 -6.33 -2.61
CA SER A 316 16.43 -5.15 -2.47
C SER A 316 17.16 -3.82 -2.30
N MET A 317 18.41 -3.84 -1.84
CA MET A 317 19.23 -2.64 -1.61
C MET A 317 20.34 -2.53 -2.66
N THR A 318 21.04 -3.62 -2.97
CA THR A 318 22.24 -3.57 -3.83
C THR A 318 21.94 -3.57 -5.32
N HIS A 319 20.92 -4.31 -5.76
CA HIS A 319 20.56 -4.45 -7.18
C HIS A 319 19.05 -4.50 -7.32
N ASN A 320 18.41 -3.34 -7.48
CA ASN A 320 16.96 -3.29 -7.57
C ASN A 320 16.43 -4.01 -8.82
N PHE A 321 15.20 -4.51 -8.73
CA PHE A 321 14.51 -5.27 -9.78
C PHE A 321 13.21 -4.55 -10.21
N CYS A 322 13.23 -3.21 -10.15
CA CYS A 322 12.03 -2.41 -10.40
C CYS A 322 11.62 -2.40 -11.88
N GLY A 323 12.59 -2.45 -12.80
CA GLY A 323 12.33 -2.43 -14.25
C GLY A 323 11.41 -3.56 -14.75
N THR A 324 11.30 -4.66 -14.00
CA THR A 324 10.42 -5.80 -14.32
C THR A 324 9.35 -6.04 -13.26
N CYS A 325 9.10 -5.08 -12.36
CA CYS A 325 8.16 -5.27 -11.25
C CYS A 325 6.69 -5.23 -11.70
N ASN A 326 6.03 -6.38 -11.68
CA ASN A 326 4.60 -6.58 -12.01
C ASN A 326 3.65 -6.56 -10.80
N ARG A 327 4.11 -6.12 -9.62
CA ARG A 327 3.37 -6.27 -8.36
C ARG A 327 2.51 -5.06 -8.05
N LEU A 328 1.29 -5.35 -7.57
CA LEU A 328 0.38 -4.42 -6.90
C LEU A 328 0.05 -4.92 -5.50
N ARG A 329 -0.24 -4.02 -4.57
CA ARG A 329 -0.55 -4.36 -3.19
C ARG A 329 -1.80 -3.64 -2.70
N ILE A 330 -2.68 -4.37 -2.04
CA ILE A 330 -3.80 -3.83 -1.27
C ILE A 330 -3.50 -4.05 0.21
N THR A 331 -3.59 -2.99 1.01
CA THR A 331 -3.46 -3.02 2.47
C THR A 331 -4.76 -3.51 3.14
N SER A 332 -4.74 -3.84 4.43
CA SER A 332 -5.93 -4.37 5.11
C SER A 332 -7.04 -3.33 5.29
N ASP A 333 -6.70 -2.05 5.30
CA ASP A 333 -7.64 -0.93 5.23
C ASP A 333 -8.11 -0.60 3.80
N GLY A 334 -7.67 -1.39 2.81
CA GLY A 334 -8.13 -1.33 1.42
C GLY A 334 -7.54 -0.22 0.58
N ASN A 335 -6.37 0.29 0.94
CA ASN A 335 -5.59 1.18 0.09
C ASN A 335 -4.75 0.41 -0.93
N LEU A 336 -4.73 0.89 -2.18
CA LEU A 336 -3.86 0.40 -3.23
C LEU A 336 -2.49 1.09 -3.16
N LYS A 337 -1.45 0.25 -3.10
CA LYS A 337 -0.04 0.59 -3.23
C LYS A 337 0.54 -0.02 -4.50
N VAL A 338 1.03 0.83 -5.40
CA VAL A 338 1.72 0.40 -6.63
C VAL A 338 3.22 0.16 -6.45
N CYS A 339 3.78 0.67 -5.34
CA CYS A 339 5.16 0.46 -4.93
C CYS A 339 5.23 0.14 -3.43
N LEU A 340 6.26 -0.59 -3.01
CA LEU A 340 6.52 -0.81 -1.59
C LEU A 340 6.95 0.49 -0.90
N PHE A 341 7.63 1.38 -1.63
CA PHE A 341 8.13 2.67 -1.16
C PHE A 341 7.42 3.79 -1.93
N GLY A 342 6.67 4.64 -1.22
CA GLY A 342 5.89 5.73 -1.79
C GLY A 342 4.67 6.09 -0.94
N ASN A 343 4.37 7.39 -0.85
CA ASN A 343 3.28 7.93 -0.02
C ASN A 343 1.93 8.00 -0.74
N THR A 344 1.90 7.71 -2.04
CA THR A 344 0.69 7.81 -2.85
C THR A 344 -0.12 6.53 -2.73
N GLU A 345 -1.17 6.58 -1.91
CA GLU A 345 -2.15 5.52 -1.69
C GLU A 345 -3.52 6.00 -2.17
N VAL A 346 -4.33 5.11 -2.73
CA VAL A 346 -5.75 5.38 -3.09
C VAL A 346 -6.65 4.36 -2.40
N SER A 347 -7.73 4.82 -1.76
CA SER A 347 -8.63 3.95 -1.00
C SER A 347 -9.63 3.30 -1.94
N LEU A 348 -9.43 2.00 -2.21
CA LEU A 348 -10.38 1.20 -2.99
C LEU A 348 -11.59 0.79 -2.14
N ARG A 349 -11.39 0.64 -0.83
CA ARG A 349 -12.45 0.35 0.15
C ARG A 349 -13.56 1.39 0.10
N ASP A 350 -13.19 2.67 0.15
CA ASP A 350 -14.19 3.73 0.26
C ASP A 350 -15.01 3.84 -1.05
N ILE A 351 -14.36 3.64 -2.20
CA ILE A 351 -15.03 3.57 -3.51
C ILE A 351 -16.01 2.39 -3.55
N LEU A 352 -15.62 1.22 -3.06
CA LEU A 352 -16.53 0.06 -3.00
C LEU A 352 -17.73 0.34 -2.10
N ARG A 353 -17.49 0.89 -0.90
CA ARG A 353 -18.53 1.12 0.10
C ARG A 353 -19.54 2.20 -0.27
N LYS A 354 -19.24 3.10 -1.22
CA LYS A 354 -20.25 4.04 -1.76
C LYS A 354 -21.51 3.32 -2.23
N SER A 355 -21.37 2.11 -2.80
CA SER A 355 -22.51 1.28 -3.23
C SER A 355 -23.36 0.71 -2.08
N ASN A 356 -22.85 0.80 -0.85
CA ASN A 356 -23.48 0.32 0.39
C ASN A 356 -23.57 1.45 1.43
N GLY A 357 -23.82 2.69 1.00
CA GLY A 357 -24.01 3.84 1.90
C GLY A 357 -22.79 4.21 2.75
N GLY A 358 -21.58 3.82 2.35
CA GLY A 358 -20.35 4.01 3.11
C GLY A 358 -20.07 2.93 4.17
N GLU A 359 -20.95 1.95 4.32
CA GLU A 359 -20.83 0.88 5.32
C GLU A 359 -20.12 -0.37 4.78
N PRO A 360 -19.47 -1.17 5.65
CA PRO A 360 -18.84 -2.42 5.25
C PRO A 360 -19.81 -3.38 4.56
N ILE A 361 -19.34 -4.01 3.47
CA ILE A 361 -20.15 -4.97 2.72
C ILE A 361 -20.06 -6.34 3.41
N ASP A 362 -21.20 -6.87 3.87
CA ASP A 362 -21.32 -8.23 4.40
C ASP A 362 -21.79 -9.22 3.32
N GLU A 363 -21.97 -10.50 3.69
CA GLU A 363 -22.39 -11.54 2.75
C GLU A 363 -23.80 -11.27 2.18
N ALA A 364 -24.71 -10.68 2.97
CA ALA A 364 -26.06 -10.36 2.53
C ALA A 364 -26.05 -9.20 1.51
N ALA A 365 -25.27 -8.15 1.78
CA ALA A 365 -25.06 -7.04 0.87
C ALA A 365 -24.39 -7.50 -0.44
N LEU A 366 -23.38 -8.39 -0.35
CA LEU A 366 -22.74 -8.96 -1.54
C LEU A 366 -23.72 -9.76 -2.39
N GLU A 367 -24.56 -10.59 -1.76
CA GLU A 367 -25.53 -11.38 -2.49
C GLU A 367 -26.63 -10.52 -3.13
N ALA A 368 -27.10 -9.49 -2.43
CA ALA A 368 -28.01 -8.49 -2.99
C ALA A 368 -27.38 -7.78 -4.21
N MET A 369 -26.10 -7.40 -4.14
CA MET A 369 -25.39 -6.80 -5.27
C MET A 369 -25.28 -7.75 -6.47
N LYS A 370 -25.01 -9.04 -6.24
CA LYS A 370 -24.98 -10.06 -7.31
C LYS A 370 -26.37 -10.26 -7.92
N GLN A 371 -27.42 -10.33 -7.10
CA GLN A 371 -28.78 -10.51 -7.60
C GLN A 371 -29.19 -9.34 -8.48
N ILE A 372 -28.91 -8.11 -8.06
CA ILE A 372 -29.16 -6.90 -8.88
C ILE A 372 -28.43 -6.97 -10.23
N GLU A 373 -27.19 -7.44 -10.24
CA GLU A 373 -26.42 -7.64 -11.48
C GLU A 373 -27.00 -8.76 -12.36
N MET A 374 -27.48 -9.86 -11.77
CA MET A 374 -28.11 -10.96 -12.49
C MET A 374 -29.45 -10.53 -13.10
N ASP A 375 -30.31 -9.86 -12.34
CA ASP A 375 -31.61 -9.35 -12.80
C ASP A 375 -31.43 -8.35 -13.95
N ARG A 376 -30.39 -7.51 -13.89
CA ARG A 376 -29.99 -6.62 -14.99
C ARG A 376 -29.55 -7.37 -16.24
N ARG A 377 -28.74 -8.43 -16.11
CA ARG A 377 -28.30 -9.25 -17.25
C ARG A 377 -29.45 -10.02 -17.89
N GLN A 378 -30.49 -10.33 -17.13
CA GLN A 378 -31.70 -10.99 -17.60
C GLN A 378 -32.75 -10.00 -18.15
N GLY A 379 -32.47 -8.69 -18.15
CA GLY A 379 -33.39 -7.68 -18.69
C GLY A 379 -34.64 -7.44 -17.84
N LEU A 380 -34.62 -7.85 -16.56
CA LEU A 380 -35.75 -7.72 -15.62
C LEU A 380 -35.74 -6.38 -14.86
N ALA A 381 -34.80 -5.46 -15.18
CA ALA A 381 -34.64 -4.16 -14.53
C ALA A 381 -34.57 -3.00 -15.56
N ASP A 382 -35.15 -1.85 -15.18
CA ASP A 382 -35.52 -0.70 -16.01
C ASP A 382 -34.37 -0.07 -16.85
N ALA A 383 -34.70 0.34 -18.08
CA ALA A 383 -33.79 0.69 -19.19
C ALA A 383 -33.17 2.10 -19.12
N GLY A 384 -33.23 2.77 -17.95
CA GLY A 384 -32.89 4.19 -17.80
C GLY A 384 -31.46 4.52 -17.32
N LYS A 385 -30.53 3.56 -17.21
CA LYS A 385 -29.14 3.83 -16.76
C LYS A 385 -28.10 3.25 -17.73
N PRO A 386 -27.00 3.97 -18.04
CA PRO A 386 -26.01 3.53 -19.02
C PRO A 386 -25.36 2.19 -18.62
N LEU A 387 -25.07 1.38 -19.64
CA LEU A 387 -24.48 0.04 -19.57
C LEU A 387 -23.14 -0.01 -18.82
N GLY A 388 -22.99 -1.00 -17.92
CA GLY A 388 -21.69 -1.60 -17.55
C GLY A 388 -21.32 -1.55 -16.05
N THR A 389 -21.15 -2.74 -15.45
CA THR A 389 -20.24 -3.02 -14.32
C THR A 389 -20.53 -2.34 -12.97
N ALA A 390 -21.23 -3.06 -12.08
CA ALA A 390 -21.29 -2.89 -10.62
C ALA A 390 -21.08 -1.46 -10.09
N LEU A 391 -22.03 -0.54 -10.33
CA LEU A 391 -22.22 0.85 -9.81
C LEU A 391 -20.99 1.78 -9.64
N ASN A 392 -19.85 1.30 -9.13
CA ASN A 392 -18.57 2.01 -8.97
C ASN A 392 -17.38 1.25 -9.61
N GLU A 393 -17.56 0.15 -10.34
CA GLU A 393 -16.45 -0.60 -10.94
C GLU A 393 -15.68 0.24 -11.97
N ALA A 394 -16.36 1.08 -12.76
CA ALA A 394 -15.70 2.02 -13.68
C ALA A 394 -14.83 3.04 -12.93
N GLU A 395 -15.34 3.63 -11.84
CA GLU A 395 -14.57 4.53 -10.96
C GLU A 395 -13.37 3.80 -10.35
N LEU A 396 -13.57 2.57 -9.90
CA LEU A 396 -12.53 1.73 -9.32
C LEU A 396 -11.41 1.46 -10.33
N LEU A 397 -11.76 1.09 -11.57
CA LEU A 397 -10.82 0.83 -12.65
C LEU A 397 -10.04 2.07 -13.06
N ASP A 398 -10.70 3.23 -13.14
CA ASP A 398 -10.03 4.50 -13.45
C ASP A 398 -9.01 4.89 -12.38
N VAL A 399 -9.40 4.81 -11.10
CA VAL A 399 -8.50 5.07 -9.97
C VAL A 399 -7.33 4.09 -9.93
N ILE A 400 -7.57 2.80 -10.19
CA ILE A 400 -6.51 1.80 -10.33
C ILE A 400 -5.57 2.18 -11.47
N GLY A 401 -6.10 2.49 -12.65
CA GLY A 401 -5.32 2.86 -13.83
C GLY A 401 -4.46 4.10 -13.61
N MET A 402 -5.02 5.14 -13.00
CA MET A 402 -4.27 6.35 -12.63
C MET A 402 -3.14 6.03 -11.65
N ALA A 403 -3.39 5.18 -10.65
CA ALA A 403 -2.37 4.78 -9.70
C ALA A 403 -1.25 3.97 -10.36
N VAL A 404 -1.59 3.01 -11.22
CA VAL A 404 -0.64 2.16 -11.96
C VAL A 404 0.22 3.01 -12.89
N LYS A 405 -0.37 3.94 -13.65
CA LYS A 405 0.37 4.86 -14.54
C LYS A 405 1.36 5.78 -13.81
N ARG A 406 1.13 6.07 -12.52
CA ARG A 406 2.04 6.86 -11.67
C ARG A 406 3.18 6.04 -11.06
N LYS A 407 3.23 4.72 -11.30
CA LYS A 407 4.30 3.87 -10.77
C LYS A 407 5.64 4.25 -11.42
N LYS A 408 6.60 4.65 -10.59
CA LYS A 408 7.95 5.02 -11.04
C LYS A 408 8.70 3.82 -11.64
N GLU A 409 9.67 4.10 -12.51
CA GLU A 409 10.56 3.10 -13.11
C GLU A 409 11.33 2.33 -12.02
N LYS A 410 11.95 3.07 -11.10
CA LYS A 410 12.74 2.59 -9.96
C LYS A 410 12.44 3.40 -8.71
N HIS A 411 12.61 2.78 -7.54
CA HIS A 411 12.63 3.53 -6.28
C HIS A 411 13.95 4.30 -6.15
N ALA A 412 13.95 5.38 -5.37
CA ALA A 412 15.13 6.18 -5.13
C ALA A 412 16.24 5.37 -4.43
N GLY A 413 17.50 5.74 -4.62
CA GLY A 413 18.65 4.99 -4.09
C GLY A 413 18.64 4.82 -2.56
N ILE A 414 19.53 3.96 -2.05
CA ILE A 414 19.63 3.58 -0.62
C ILE A 414 19.54 4.78 0.34
N GLY A 415 20.20 5.89 0.02
CA GLY A 415 20.23 7.09 0.88
C GLY A 415 18.89 7.83 0.99
N GLU A 416 18.02 7.72 -0.02
CA GLU A 416 16.68 8.31 0.06
C GLU A 416 15.68 7.35 0.75
N LEU A 417 15.88 6.03 0.63
CA LEU A 417 15.03 5.04 1.30
C LEU A 417 15.10 5.10 2.83
N GLU A 418 16.26 5.46 3.39
CA GLU A 418 16.45 5.61 4.82
C GLU A 418 15.61 6.75 5.43
N HIS A 419 15.36 7.80 4.66
CA HIS A 419 14.63 8.99 5.11
C HIS A 419 13.21 9.07 4.54
N MET A 420 12.82 8.11 3.69
CA MET A 420 11.49 8.03 3.12
C MET A 420 10.54 7.48 4.18
N LYS A 421 9.63 8.32 4.67
CA LYS A 421 8.48 7.84 5.44
C LYS A 421 7.77 6.79 4.61
N ASN A 422 7.75 5.57 5.09
CA ASN A 422 7.12 4.46 4.42
C ASN A 422 6.35 3.65 5.44
N ARG A 423 5.01 3.66 5.28
CA ARG A 423 4.10 2.93 6.17
C ARG A 423 4.51 1.44 6.16
N PRO A 424 5.06 0.90 7.27
CA PRO A 424 5.62 -0.44 7.26
C PRO A 424 4.49 -1.45 7.07
N MET A 425 4.84 -2.65 6.61
CA MET A 425 3.84 -3.68 6.21
C MET A 425 2.87 -4.09 7.31
N ILE A 426 3.15 -3.69 8.56
CA ILE A 426 2.45 -4.07 9.79
C ILE A 426 1.80 -2.87 10.50
N LEU A 427 2.33 -1.64 10.39
CA LEU A 427 1.73 -0.45 11.02
C LEU A 427 0.60 0.09 10.12
N ILE A 428 -0.59 -0.47 10.29
CA ILE A 428 -1.84 0.17 9.87
C ILE A 428 -2.53 0.55 11.17
N GLY A 429 -2.70 1.85 11.37
CA GLY A 429 -3.07 2.46 12.65
C GLY A 429 -2.52 3.87 12.85
N GLY A 430 -1.54 4.29 12.05
CA GLY A 430 -1.30 5.71 11.80
C GLY A 430 -2.25 6.19 10.70
N LYS A 431 -3.15 7.13 11.01
CA LYS A 431 -4.11 7.72 10.07
C LYS A 431 -3.43 8.10 8.75
N ALA A 432 -3.78 7.41 7.68
CA ALA A 432 -3.84 8.03 6.37
C ALA A 432 -5.18 8.78 6.35
N ASN A 433 -5.16 10.10 6.57
CA ASN A 433 -6.35 10.91 6.36
C ASN A 433 -6.69 10.87 4.86
N LYS A 434 -7.67 10.05 4.49
CA LYS A 434 -8.44 10.18 3.24
C LYS A 434 -9.91 9.93 3.54
N THR A 435 -10.60 11.01 3.86
CA THR A 435 -11.89 11.36 3.25
C THR A 435 -11.76 12.82 2.88
N GLU A 436 -11.95 13.15 1.60
CA GLU A 436 -12.15 14.51 1.12
C GLU A 436 -13.50 15.01 1.66
N GLU A 437 -13.48 15.45 2.92
CA GLU A 437 -14.13 16.68 3.32
C GLU A 437 -13.01 17.71 3.44
N PRO A 438 -13.24 19.01 3.18
CA PRO A 438 -12.20 20.04 3.31
C PRO A 438 -11.53 19.87 4.68
N PRO A 439 -10.19 19.72 4.73
CA PRO A 439 -9.53 19.22 5.92
C PRO A 439 -9.80 20.19 7.07
N LYS A 440 -10.31 19.66 8.20
CA LYS A 440 -10.30 20.43 9.44
C LYS A 440 -8.86 20.91 9.69
N PRO A 441 -8.63 22.20 9.92
CA PRO A 441 -7.30 22.79 9.96
C PRO A 441 -6.45 22.08 11.03
N PHE A 442 -5.39 21.40 10.57
CA PHE A 442 -4.40 20.77 11.45
C PHE A 442 -3.37 21.82 11.84
N LEU A 443 -3.17 22.04 13.14
CA LEU A 443 -2.22 23.00 13.67
C LEU A 443 -0.79 22.49 13.41
N THR A 444 -0.19 22.93 12.32
CA THR A 444 1.14 22.50 11.86
C THR A 444 2.26 22.84 12.85
N HIS A 445 2.01 23.74 13.80
CA HIS A 445 2.97 24.18 14.80
C HIS A 445 2.88 23.43 16.13
N ILE A 446 2.03 22.41 16.28
CA ILE A 446 1.89 21.68 17.54
C ILE A 446 2.44 20.26 17.41
N SER A 447 3.35 19.89 18.30
CA SER A 447 3.87 18.53 18.39
C SER A 447 2.81 17.58 18.98
N PRO A 448 2.97 16.26 18.83
CA PRO A 448 2.05 15.29 19.46
C PRO A 448 1.97 15.40 21.00
N THR A 449 2.94 16.06 21.65
CA THR A 449 2.94 16.32 23.09
C THR A 449 2.35 17.69 23.46
N GLY A 450 1.79 18.44 22.49
CA GLY A 450 1.17 19.74 22.71
C GLY A 450 2.14 20.93 22.71
N SER A 451 3.43 20.72 22.45
CA SER A 451 4.43 21.80 22.43
C SER A 451 4.48 22.52 21.09
N ALA A 452 4.63 23.84 21.13
CA ALA A 452 4.78 24.66 19.94
C ALA A 452 6.16 24.40 19.29
N HIS A 453 6.18 24.18 17.98
CA HIS A 453 7.41 23.93 17.22
C HIS A 453 7.39 24.64 15.86
N MET A 454 8.57 25.02 15.39
CA MET A 454 8.75 25.63 14.08
C MET A 454 8.66 24.57 12.99
N VAL A 455 7.85 24.82 11.96
CA VAL A 455 7.71 23.93 10.80
C VAL A 455 8.90 24.12 9.88
N SER A 456 9.73 23.07 9.71
CA SER A 456 10.88 23.17 8.80
C SER A 456 10.45 23.45 7.35
N ILE A 457 11.08 24.46 6.75
CA ILE A 457 10.93 24.81 5.33
C ILE A 457 12.10 24.31 4.48
N ALA A 458 13.08 23.59 5.06
CA ALA A 458 14.34 23.24 4.39
C ALA A 458 14.14 22.51 3.04
N ALA A 459 13.22 21.54 3.01
CA ALA A 459 12.91 20.71 1.85
C ALA A 459 11.95 21.34 0.83
N LYS A 460 11.52 22.59 1.06
CA LYS A 460 10.62 23.31 0.14
C LYS A 460 11.46 24.08 -0.89
N SER A 461 11.07 24.02 -2.15
CA SER A 461 11.63 24.89 -3.19
C SER A 461 11.07 26.32 -3.04
N PRO A 462 11.90 27.36 -3.22
CA PRO A 462 11.41 28.73 -3.35
C PRO A 462 10.45 28.85 -4.53
N THR A 463 9.42 29.67 -4.38
CA THR A 463 8.51 30.06 -5.47
C THR A 463 8.01 31.47 -5.20
N ALA A 464 7.50 32.17 -6.22
CA ALA A 464 6.78 33.44 -6.01
C ALA A 464 5.59 33.27 -5.06
N ARG A 465 5.40 34.27 -4.20
CA ARG A 465 4.37 34.33 -3.16
C ARG A 465 3.76 35.71 -3.15
N ILE A 466 2.45 35.76 -3.09
CA ILE A 466 1.69 37.00 -2.92
C ILE A 466 0.65 36.76 -1.84
N ALA A 467 0.48 37.70 -0.92
CA ALA A 467 -0.67 37.72 -0.03
C ALA A 467 -1.22 39.14 0.08
N LYS A 468 -2.55 39.24 0.14
CA LYS A 468 -3.27 40.47 0.46
C LYS A 468 -4.07 40.28 1.74
N ALA A 469 -4.02 41.26 2.63
CA ALA A 469 -4.87 41.33 3.80
C ALA A 469 -5.63 42.65 3.82
N ALA A 470 -6.86 42.62 4.30
CA ALA A 470 -7.70 43.80 4.40
C ALA A 470 -8.35 43.91 5.78
N CYS A 471 -8.64 45.14 6.20
CA CYS A 471 -9.45 45.45 7.38
C CYS A 471 -10.13 46.81 7.23
N THR A 472 -11.07 47.11 8.10
CA THR A 472 -11.78 48.39 8.12
C THR A 472 -11.68 49.05 9.49
N ILE A 473 -11.74 50.37 9.49
CA ILE A 473 -11.90 51.20 10.69
C ILE A 473 -13.22 51.93 10.53
N THR A 474 -14.19 51.61 11.40
CA THR A 474 -15.49 52.28 11.46
C THR A 474 -15.46 53.33 12.57
N PHE A 475 -15.79 54.56 12.23
CA PHE A 475 -15.90 55.69 13.13
C PHE A 475 -17.35 55.81 13.66
N SER A 476 -17.51 56.37 14.85
CA SER A 476 -18.85 56.63 15.44
C SER A 476 -19.56 57.82 14.82
N SER A 477 -18.84 58.64 14.06
CA SER A 477 -19.36 59.81 13.35
C SER A 477 -18.51 60.10 12.10
N PRO A 478 -19.01 60.86 11.12
CA PRO A 478 -18.23 61.25 9.93
C PRO A 478 -17.16 62.32 10.22
N SER A 479 -17.17 62.92 11.42
CA SER A 479 -16.25 64.01 11.80
C SER A 479 -14.76 63.70 11.60
N PRO A 480 -14.23 62.53 12.03
CA PRO A 480 -12.83 62.17 11.82
C PRO A 480 -12.46 62.05 10.35
N ILE A 481 -13.33 61.48 9.50
CA ILE A 481 -13.08 61.34 8.06
C ILE A 481 -13.04 62.72 7.39
N ASN A 482 -13.93 63.62 7.78
CA ASN A 482 -13.91 65.01 7.30
C ASN A 482 -12.61 65.73 7.69
N LEU A 483 -12.13 65.54 8.93
CA LEU A 483 -10.86 66.10 9.37
C LEU A 483 -9.66 65.49 8.65
N ILE A 484 -9.70 64.19 8.32
CA ILE A 484 -8.65 63.53 7.53
C ILE A 484 -8.64 64.07 6.10
N ARG A 485 -9.80 64.15 5.43
CA ARG A 485 -9.94 64.71 4.06
C ARG A 485 -9.47 66.17 4.01
N ALA A 486 -9.79 66.96 5.02
CA ALA A 486 -9.36 68.34 5.15
C ALA A 486 -7.90 68.50 5.65
N SER A 487 -7.20 67.40 5.98
CA SER A 487 -5.86 67.42 6.60
C SER A 487 -5.76 68.26 7.88
N GLN A 488 -6.82 68.26 8.69
CA GLN A 488 -6.96 69.05 9.92
C GLN A 488 -6.73 68.25 11.22
N MET A 489 -6.24 67.02 11.10
CA MET A 489 -5.90 66.19 12.25
C MET A 489 -4.68 66.75 13.00
N LYS A 490 -4.82 66.98 14.31
CA LYS A 490 -3.75 67.56 15.16
C LYS A 490 -2.43 66.79 15.12
N LYS A 491 -2.49 65.47 14.89
CA LYS A 491 -1.32 64.58 14.85
C LYS A 491 -0.67 64.50 13.46
N GLY A 492 -1.19 65.19 12.44
CA GLY A 492 -0.65 65.22 11.08
C GLY A 492 -1.34 64.25 10.11
N ASP A 493 -0.64 63.90 9.03
CA ASP A 493 -1.16 63.02 7.97
C ASP A 493 -1.41 61.60 8.49
N VAL A 494 -2.68 61.29 8.72
CA VAL A 494 -3.12 60.01 9.26
C VAL A 494 -2.88 58.88 8.26
N LEU A 495 -3.22 59.08 6.98
CA LEU A 495 -3.18 58.02 5.97
C LEU A 495 -1.72 57.69 5.60
N GLY A 496 -0.89 58.72 5.39
CA GLY A 496 0.54 58.54 5.14
C GLY A 496 1.27 57.89 6.31
N THR A 497 1.00 58.33 7.53
CA THR A 497 1.61 57.73 8.73
C THR A 497 1.20 56.26 8.90
N ALA A 498 -0.08 55.94 8.69
CA ALA A 498 -0.58 54.57 8.74
C ALA A 498 0.05 53.67 7.67
N ARG A 499 0.21 54.17 6.43
CA ARG A 499 0.89 53.45 5.34
C ARG A 499 2.33 53.09 5.72
N ILE A 500 3.12 54.04 6.22
CA ILE A 500 4.51 53.79 6.64
C ILE A 500 4.57 52.80 7.80
N ALA A 501 3.67 52.94 8.78
CA ALA A 501 3.59 52.02 9.91
C ALA A 501 3.32 50.57 9.44
N GLY A 502 2.38 50.37 8.50
CA GLY A 502 2.11 49.06 7.91
C GLY A 502 3.34 48.47 7.20
N ILE A 503 4.05 49.26 6.40
CA ILE A 503 5.28 48.82 5.70
C ILE A 503 6.36 48.40 6.69
N MET A 504 6.59 49.20 7.74
CA MET A 504 7.58 48.86 8.77
C MET A 504 7.20 47.60 9.54
N ALA A 505 5.91 47.40 9.80
CA ALA A 505 5.42 46.25 10.55
C ALA A 505 5.60 44.94 9.77
N ALA A 506 5.30 44.91 8.46
CA ALA A 506 5.56 43.73 7.62
C ALA A 506 7.04 43.31 7.63
N LYS A 507 7.98 44.27 7.62
CA LYS A 507 9.42 43.97 7.68
C LYS A 507 9.86 43.35 9.01
N ARG A 508 9.06 43.53 10.07
CA ARG A 508 9.35 43.09 11.44
C ARG A 508 8.41 41.98 11.92
N THR A 509 7.60 41.40 11.04
CA THR A 509 6.70 40.27 11.37
C THR A 509 7.39 39.13 12.13
N PRO A 510 8.58 38.63 11.76
CA PRO A 510 9.23 37.56 12.52
C PRO A 510 9.71 37.98 13.93
N ASP A 511 9.84 39.29 14.21
CA ASP A 511 10.15 39.80 15.55
C ASP A 511 8.91 39.84 16.45
N ILE A 512 7.72 39.97 15.83
CA ILE A 512 6.44 40.22 16.51
C ILE A 512 5.64 38.93 16.66
N ILE A 513 5.65 38.05 15.65
CA ILE A 513 4.86 36.82 15.62
C ILE A 513 5.78 35.60 15.80
N PRO A 514 5.66 34.88 16.93
CA PRO A 514 6.46 33.68 17.19
C PRO A 514 6.32 32.64 16.08
N LEU A 515 7.41 31.92 15.79
CA LEU A 515 7.46 30.82 14.81
C LEU A 515 7.27 31.22 13.35
N CYS A 516 7.15 32.52 13.04
CA CYS A 516 7.31 33.02 11.67
C CYS A 516 8.77 32.86 11.23
N HIS A 517 8.97 32.49 9.97
CA HIS A 517 10.31 32.47 9.41
C HIS A 517 10.71 33.89 9.01
N PRO A 518 11.98 34.28 9.11
CA PRO A 518 12.47 35.49 8.45
C PRO A 518 12.33 35.34 6.93
N ILE A 519 11.55 36.22 6.30
CA ILE A 519 11.31 36.22 4.85
C ILE A 519 11.92 37.48 4.24
N LEU A 520 12.66 37.31 3.14
CA LEU A 520 13.12 38.42 2.32
C LEU A 520 11.99 38.90 1.42
N LEU A 521 11.33 39.98 1.81
CA LEU A 521 10.19 40.56 1.08
C LEU A 521 10.67 41.32 -0.15
N SER A 522 10.05 41.07 -1.31
CA SER A 522 10.34 41.76 -2.57
C SER A 522 9.50 43.01 -2.75
N HIS A 523 8.26 43.02 -2.25
CA HIS A 523 7.35 44.16 -2.34
C HIS A 523 6.41 44.22 -1.13
N ILE A 524 6.09 45.44 -0.68
CA ILE A 524 5.09 45.73 0.34
C ILE A 524 4.33 46.99 -0.12
N GLY A 525 3.05 46.81 -0.45
CA GLY A 525 2.10 47.91 -0.71
C GLY A 525 1.09 48.00 0.43
N VAL A 526 0.80 49.20 0.91
CA VAL A 526 -0.23 49.44 1.91
C VAL A 526 -1.08 50.63 1.46
N GLU A 527 -2.34 50.35 1.16
CA GLU A 527 -3.33 51.39 0.84
C GLU A 527 -4.26 51.61 2.02
N VAL A 528 -4.47 52.88 2.35
CA VAL A 528 -5.30 53.34 3.46
C VAL A 528 -6.14 54.48 2.92
N GLU A 529 -7.41 54.20 2.67
CA GLU A 529 -8.29 55.13 1.96
C GLU A 529 -9.69 55.15 2.59
N PRO A 530 -10.36 56.31 2.65
CA PRO A 530 -11.79 56.36 2.95
C PRO A 530 -12.59 55.55 1.91
N ALA A 531 -13.65 54.87 2.34
CA ALA A 531 -14.50 54.11 1.42
C ALA A 531 -15.08 55.02 0.30
N SER A 532 -15.06 54.54 -0.95
CA SER A 532 -15.62 55.26 -2.10
C SER A 532 -17.15 55.22 -2.10
N GLU A 533 -17.77 56.35 -2.46
CA GLU A 533 -19.18 56.71 -2.28
C GLU A 533 -20.23 55.67 -2.73
N ALA A 534 -20.96 55.13 -1.74
CA ALA A 534 -22.40 54.82 -1.75
C ALA A 534 -22.86 54.27 -0.38
N ASP A 535 -21.97 53.70 0.45
CA ASP A 535 -22.43 52.92 1.62
C ASP A 535 -21.83 53.25 3.00
N ASP A 536 -20.81 54.10 3.19
CA ASP A 536 -20.50 54.58 4.57
C ASP A 536 -19.49 55.76 4.65
N GLU A 537 -19.95 56.96 5.05
CA GLU A 537 -19.07 58.12 5.34
C GLU A 537 -18.27 57.98 6.65
N THR A 538 -18.35 56.81 7.29
CA THR A 538 -17.71 56.53 8.58
C THR A 538 -16.66 55.44 8.49
N VAL A 539 -16.23 55.02 7.29
CA VAL A 539 -15.30 53.89 7.14
C VAL A 539 -14.01 54.27 6.39
N ILE A 540 -12.87 53.82 6.96
CA ILE A 540 -11.59 53.73 6.26
C ILE A 540 -11.28 52.26 5.98
N CYS A 541 -10.89 51.97 4.74
CA CYS A 541 -10.42 50.67 4.28
C CYS A 541 -8.90 50.63 4.28
N VAL A 542 -8.34 49.52 4.74
CA VAL A 542 -6.91 49.23 4.67
C VAL A 542 -6.72 47.96 3.85
N GLU A 543 -5.89 48.01 2.81
CA GLU A 543 -5.42 46.83 2.08
C GLU A 543 -3.89 46.80 2.10
N ALA A 544 -3.31 45.67 2.52
CA ALA A 544 -1.87 45.44 2.47
C ALA A 544 -1.56 44.27 1.53
N THR A 545 -0.70 44.50 0.53
CA THR A 545 -0.19 43.50 -0.40
C THR A 545 1.29 43.25 -0.12
N VAL A 546 1.67 41.99 0.08
CA VAL A 546 3.05 41.59 0.33
C VAL A 546 3.47 40.50 -0.65
N GLU A 547 4.69 40.61 -1.16
CA GLU A 547 5.26 39.66 -2.12
C GLU A 547 6.67 39.22 -1.72
N CYS A 548 7.02 37.99 -2.10
CA CYS A 548 8.39 37.48 -2.02
C CYS A 548 8.66 36.33 -3.00
N GLU A 549 9.93 35.97 -3.16
CA GLU A 549 10.32 34.66 -3.65
C GLU A 549 10.80 33.81 -2.45
N GLY A 550 9.99 32.83 -2.04
CA GLY A 550 10.17 32.20 -0.73
C GLY A 550 9.66 30.78 -0.60
N LYS A 551 10.19 30.08 0.42
CA LYS A 551 9.84 28.69 0.75
C LYS A 551 8.55 28.58 1.60
N THR A 552 8.05 29.69 2.12
CA THR A 552 6.80 29.79 2.90
C THR A 552 5.95 30.95 2.36
N GLY A 553 4.69 31.06 2.79
CA GLY A 553 3.81 32.18 2.42
C GLY A 553 4.09 33.46 3.22
N VAL A 554 3.48 34.56 2.78
CA VAL A 554 3.65 35.93 3.33
C VAL A 554 2.35 36.48 3.94
N GLU A 555 1.44 35.60 4.34
CA GLU A 555 0.12 35.96 4.87
C GLU A 555 0.25 36.72 6.19
N MET A 556 1.20 36.33 7.03
CA MET A 556 1.42 36.96 8.33
C MET A 556 1.98 38.37 8.16
N GLU A 557 2.84 38.59 7.18
CA GLU A 557 3.39 39.90 6.84
C GLU A 557 2.29 40.84 6.34
N ALA A 558 1.38 40.35 5.48
CA ALA A 558 0.23 41.12 5.03
C ALA A 558 -0.73 41.47 6.18
N LEU A 559 -1.08 40.50 7.03
CA LEU A 559 -1.93 40.72 8.21
C LEU A 559 -1.30 41.72 9.20
N THR A 560 0.00 41.58 9.43
CA THR A 560 0.76 42.47 10.34
C THR A 560 0.76 43.90 9.80
N ALA A 561 0.97 44.08 8.49
CA ALA A 561 0.92 45.40 7.85
C ALA A 561 -0.47 46.05 7.96
N ALA A 562 -1.53 45.34 7.58
CA ALA A 562 -2.89 45.88 7.65
C ALA A 562 -3.31 46.22 9.08
N GLY A 563 -3.02 45.33 10.05
CA GLY A 563 -3.31 45.56 11.46
C GLY A 563 -2.55 46.76 12.04
N ALA A 564 -1.25 46.89 11.72
CA ALA A 564 -0.45 48.02 12.19
C ALA A 564 -0.91 49.36 11.59
N ALA A 565 -1.29 49.38 10.31
CA ALA A 565 -1.86 50.56 9.68
C ALA A 565 -3.18 50.96 10.36
N ALA A 566 -4.09 50.01 10.63
CA ALA A 566 -5.35 50.28 11.32
C ALA A 566 -5.17 50.76 12.77
N MET A 567 -4.26 50.15 13.53
CA MET A 567 -3.93 50.62 14.89
C MET A 567 -3.33 52.03 14.87
N THR A 568 -2.59 52.38 13.82
CA THR A 568 -2.04 53.72 13.63
C THR A 568 -3.16 54.72 13.36
N VAL A 569 -4.11 54.42 12.47
CA VAL A 569 -5.31 55.25 12.28
C VAL A 569 -6.06 55.45 13.60
N TYR A 570 -6.25 54.38 14.37
CA TYR A 570 -6.90 54.45 15.68
C TYR A 570 -6.14 55.36 16.65
N ASP A 571 -4.82 55.20 16.79
CA ASP A 571 -4.03 56.06 17.68
C ASP A 571 -4.10 57.53 17.26
N MET A 572 -4.09 57.78 15.95
CA MET A 572 -4.14 59.12 15.38
C MET A 572 -5.50 59.79 15.60
N CYS A 573 -6.59 59.01 15.66
CA CYS A 573 -7.96 59.52 15.70
C CYS A 573 -8.65 59.43 17.08
N LYS A 574 -8.11 58.68 18.06
CA LYS A 574 -8.76 58.41 19.37
C LYS A 574 -9.11 59.66 20.21
N ALA A 575 -8.52 60.81 19.90
CA ALA A 575 -8.82 62.08 20.54
C ALA A 575 -10.11 62.74 19.99
N VAL A 576 -10.45 62.46 18.74
CA VAL A 576 -11.62 63.00 18.03
C VAL A 576 -12.80 62.04 18.15
N ASP A 577 -12.54 60.74 18.08
CA ASP A 577 -13.55 59.71 18.17
C ASP A 577 -13.08 58.57 19.08
N LYS A 578 -13.81 58.32 20.16
CA LYS A 578 -13.51 57.25 21.12
C LYS A 578 -14.27 55.95 20.84
N GLY A 579 -15.27 56.00 19.94
CA GLY A 579 -16.14 54.88 19.59
C GLY A 579 -15.67 54.09 18.37
N MET A 580 -14.48 54.36 17.84
CA MET A 580 -13.95 53.67 16.68
C MET A 580 -13.84 52.15 16.90
N VAL A 581 -14.04 51.39 15.84
CA VAL A 581 -13.89 49.93 15.81
C VAL A 581 -13.00 49.52 14.65
N ILE A 582 -11.95 48.75 14.94
CA ILE A 582 -11.17 48.03 13.91
C ILE A 582 -11.83 46.67 13.70
N GLY A 583 -12.27 46.40 12.48
CA GLY A 583 -13.01 45.20 12.12
C GLY A 583 -12.43 44.47 10.91
N GLY A 584 -12.81 43.20 10.78
CA GLY A 584 -12.65 42.46 9.53
C GLY A 584 -11.21 42.14 9.09
N LEU A 585 -10.21 42.22 9.97
CA LEU A 585 -8.82 41.88 9.63
C LEU A 585 -8.68 40.43 9.18
N ARG A 586 -8.39 40.24 7.90
CA ARG A 586 -8.30 38.91 7.28
C ARG A 586 -7.43 38.92 6.02
N VAL A 587 -6.96 37.74 5.64
CA VAL A 587 -6.35 37.52 4.31
C VAL A 587 -7.48 37.49 3.28
N VAL A 588 -7.36 38.28 2.22
CA VAL A 588 -8.33 38.37 1.11
C VAL A 588 -7.83 37.73 -0.18
N LEU A 589 -6.51 37.62 -0.35
CA LEU A 589 -5.90 36.92 -1.46
C LEU A 589 -4.61 36.25 -1.01
N LYS A 590 -4.34 35.07 -1.55
CA LYS A 590 -3.06 34.38 -1.47
C LYS A 590 -2.78 33.75 -2.82
N ASP A 591 -1.60 33.98 -3.37
CA ASP A 591 -1.18 33.38 -4.63
C ASP A 591 0.21 32.74 -4.54
N GLY A 592 0.40 31.70 -5.34
CA GLY A 592 1.61 30.90 -5.45
C GLY A 592 1.67 29.69 -4.51
N GLY A 593 2.47 28.71 -4.90
CA GLY A 593 2.79 27.52 -4.09
C GLY A 593 1.96 26.31 -4.39
N LYS A 594 2.07 25.28 -3.53
CA LYS A 594 1.38 24.00 -3.73
C LYS A 594 -0.13 24.12 -3.65
N SER A 595 -0.65 25.10 -2.91
CA SER A 595 -2.09 25.34 -2.75
C SER A 595 -2.70 26.16 -3.88
N GLY A 596 -1.89 26.73 -4.79
CA GLY A 596 -2.36 27.63 -5.84
C GLY A 596 -2.92 28.95 -5.30
N ARG A 597 -3.65 29.65 -6.17
CA ARG A 597 -4.35 30.90 -5.87
C ARG A 597 -5.60 30.65 -5.04
N TRP A 598 -5.75 31.43 -3.98
CA TRP A 598 -6.93 31.49 -3.14
C TRP A 598 -7.35 32.95 -3.02
N GLU A 599 -8.63 33.20 -3.22
CA GLU A 599 -9.26 34.49 -2.98
C GLU A 599 -10.41 34.28 -2.02
N MET A 600 -10.65 35.28 -1.18
CA MET A 600 -11.77 35.27 -0.27
C MET A 600 -13.07 35.24 -1.10
N PRO A 601 -13.96 34.26 -0.86
CA PRO A 601 -15.23 34.15 -1.56
C PRO A 601 -16.16 35.35 -1.33
#